data_AF-H9F7E8-F1
#
_entry.id   AF-H9F7E8-F1
#
_cell.length_a   1.000
_cell.length_b   1.000
_cell.length_c   1.000
_cell.angle_alpha   90.00
_cell.angle_beta   90.00
_cell.angle_gamma   90.00
#
_symmetry.space_group_name_H-M   'P 1'
#
loop_
_entity.id
_entity.type
_entity.pdbx_description
1 polymer ?
#
loop_
_entity_poly.entity_id
_entity_poly.type
_entity_poly.pdbx_seq_one_letter_code
_entity_poly.pdbx_strand_id
1 'polypeptide(L)'
;AKRTTYGGVSGTAIRPIALRAVTSIARALPGFPILATGGIDSAESGLQFLHSGASVLQVCSAIQNQDFTVIEDYCTGLKALLYLKSIEELQDWDGQSPATVSHQKGKPVPRIAELMDKKLPSFGPYLEQRKKIIAENKIRLKEQNAAFSPLKRNCFIPKWPVPTVKDVIGKALQYLGTFGELSNVEQVVAMIDEEMCINCGKCYMTCNDSGYQAIRFDPETHLPTITDTCTGCTLCLSVCPIVDCIKMVSRTTPYEPKRGVPLSVDPVC
;
A
#
# COMPACT_ATOMS: atom_id res chain seq x y z
N ALA A 1 -48.24 -3.31 -8.69
CA ALA A 1 -46.90 -3.02 -9.26
C ALA A 1 -45.93 -2.68 -8.12
N LYS A 2 -44.74 -3.29 -8.06
CA LYS A 2 -43.70 -2.88 -7.10
C LYS A 2 -43.16 -1.51 -7.54
N ARG A 3 -43.46 -0.46 -6.80
CA ARG A 3 -42.96 0.91 -7.05
C ARG A 3 -41.67 1.11 -6.26
N THR A 4 -40.78 1.99 -6.73
CA THR A 4 -39.58 2.44 -6.02
C THR A 4 -39.38 3.95 -6.26
N THR A 5 -38.43 4.57 -5.55
CA THR A 5 -38.01 5.97 -5.69
C THR A 5 -36.51 6.08 -5.42
N TYR A 6 -35.90 7.24 -5.68
CA TYR A 6 -34.50 7.48 -5.30
C TYR A 6 -34.31 7.35 -3.79
N GLY A 7 -33.25 6.65 -3.38
CA GLY A 7 -32.87 6.46 -1.98
C GLY A 7 -31.51 7.07 -1.65
N GLY A 8 -31.12 6.99 -0.38
CA GLY A 8 -29.78 7.40 0.09
C GLY A 8 -28.82 6.21 0.11
N VAL A 9 -27.67 6.35 -0.56
CA VAL A 9 -26.58 5.37 -0.48
C VAL A 9 -25.73 5.67 0.76
N SER A 10 -25.34 4.63 1.50
CA SER A 10 -24.49 4.71 2.69
C SER A 10 -23.33 3.70 2.61
N GLY A 11 -22.54 3.60 3.68
CA GLY A 11 -21.45 2.62 3.79
C GLY A 11 -20.15 3.04 3.12
N THR A 12 -19.24 2.08 3.00
CA THR A 12 -17.86 2.30 2.53
C THR A 12 -17.79 2.84 1.09
N ALA A 13 -18.79 2.54 0.27
CA ALA A 13 -18.89 3.03 -1.11
C ALA A 13 -18.90 4.56 -1.22
N ILE A 14 -19.43 5.28 -0.22
CA ILE A 14 -19.47 6.74 -0.22
C ILE A 14 -18.30 7.39 0.56
N ARG A 15 -17.40 6.59 1.16
CA ARG A 15 -16.27 7.10 1.94
C ARG A 15 -15.39 8.08 1.15
N PRO A 16 -15.06 7.86 -0.14
CA PRO A 16 -14.27 8.84 -0.91
C PRO A 16 -14.96 10.20 -1.06
N ILE A 17 -16.30 10.22 -1.20
CA ILE A 17 -17.10 11.45 -1.29
C ILE A 17 -17.08 12.17 0.05
N ALA A 18 -17.26 11.44 1.15
CA ALA A 18 -17.23 11.99 2.51
C ALA A 18 -15.86 12.56 2.88
N LEU A 19 -14.77 11.85 2.60
CA LEU A 19 -13.39 12.35 2.83
C LEU A 19 -13.12 13.63 2.05
N ARG A 20 -13.51 13.68 0.77
CA ARG A 20 -13.40 14.90 -0.05
C ARG A 20 -14.19 16.06 0.55
N ALA A 21 -15.41 15.82 1.05
CA ALA A 21 -16.22 16.87 1.66
C ALA A 21 -15.57 17.41 2.95
N VAL A 22 -15.17 16.52 3.86
CA VAL A 22 -14.52 16.89 5.13
C VAL A 22 -13.24 17.68 4.90
N THR A 23 -12.35 17.18 4.04
CA THR A 23 -11.09 17.88 3.71
C THR A 23 -11.33 19.24 3.05
N SER A 24 -12.29 19.34 2.12
CA SER A 24 -12.62 20.60 1.45
C SER A 24 -13.14 21.66 2.42
N ILE A 25 -14.04 21.26 3.34
CA ILE A 25 -14.59 22.15 4.36
C ILE A 25 -13.49 22.56 5.34
N ALA A 26 -12.67 21.61 5.81
CA ALA A 26 -11.60 21.88 6.76
C ALA A 26 -10.53 22.84 6.19
N ARG A 27 -10.22 22.76 4.89
CA ARG A 27 -9.33 23.72 4.20
C ARG A 27 -9.98 25.09 4.04
N ALA A 28 -11.28 25.13 3.69
CA ALA A 28 -11.99 26.39 3.46
C ALA A 28 -12.31 27.15 4.76
N LEU A 29 -12.56 26.43 5.85
CA LEU A 29 -12.93 26.97 7.16
C LEU A 29 -12.03 26.38 8.26
N PRO A 30 -10.75 26.80 8.35
CA PRO A 30 -9.82 26.27 9.34
C PRO A 30 -10.35 26.45 10.77
N GLY A 31 -10.38 25.35 11.54
CA GLY A 31 -10.86 25.33 12.92
C GLY A 31 -12.38 25.22 13.10
N PHE A 32 -13.16 25.24 12.02
CA PHE A 32 -14.61 25.00 12.10
C PHE A 32 -14.88 23.54 12.52
N PRO A 33 -15.69 23.28 13.58
CA PRO A 33 -15.95 21.91 14.02
C PRO A 33 -16.69 21.08 12.97
N ILE A 34 -16.12 19.91 12.62
CA ILE A 34 -16.72 18.97 11.67
C ILE A 34 -16.99 17.63 12.37
N LEU A 35 -18.22 17.14 12.20
CA LEU A 35 -18.64 15.79 12.59
C LEU A 35 -18.69 14.93 11.32
N ALA A 36 -17.74 14.00 11.18
CA ALA A 36 -17.66 13.18 9.97
C ALA A 36 -18.67 12.03 9.99
N THR A 37 -19.26 11.74 8.83
CA THR A 37 -20.10 10.57 8.58
C THR A 37 -19.93 10.13 7.12
N GLY A 38 -20.04 8.82 6.86
CA GLY A 38 -19.91 8.27 5.50
C GLY A 38 -18.84 7.19 5.42
N GLY A 39 -19.22 5.94 5.71
CA GLY A 39 -18.37 4.78 5.51
C GLY A 39 -17.24 4.60 6.52
N ILE A 40 -17.34 5.17 7.72
CA ILE A 40 -16.42 4.85 8.84
C ILE A 40 -16.80 3.48 9.39
N ASP A 41 -15.84 2.57 9.44
CA ASP A 41 -16.04 1.17 9.83
C ASP A 41 -14.89 0.57 10.65
N SER A 42 -13.86 1.36 10.97
CA SER A 42 -12.68 0.92 11.74
C SER A 42 -11.98 2.10 12.41
N ALA A 43 -11.06 1.82 13.33
CA ALA A 43 -10.18 2.84 13.89
C ALA A 43 -9.29 3.52 12.84
N GLU A 44 -8.82 2.75 11.85
CA GLU A 44 -7.99 3.26 10.75
C GLU A 44 -8.77 4.23 9.86
N SER A 45 -9.97 3.84 9.41
CA SER A 45 -10.82 4.73 8.60
C SER A 45 -11.26 5.95 9.43
N GLY A 46 -11.52 5.78 10.72
CA GLY A 46 -11.77 6.89 11.64
C GLY A 46 -10.59 7.88 11.72
N LEU A 47 -9.36 7.39 11.86
CA LEU A 47 -8.16 8.21 11.89
C LEU A 47 -7.96 9.00 10.59
N GLN A 48 -8.32 8.44 9.43
CA GLN A 48 -8.31 9.17 8.15
C GLN A 48 -9.22 10.41 8.19
N PHE A 49 -10.41 10.32 8.80
CA PHE A 49 -11.31 11.46 8.95
C PHE A 49 -10.79 12.49 9.97
N LEU A 50 -10.14 12.05 11.05
CA LEU A 50 -9.47 12.97 11.98
C LEU A 50 -8.35 13.73 11.25
N HIS A 51 -7.45 13.03 10.56
CA HIS A 51 -6.41 13.64 9.73
C HIS A 51 -6.98 14.57 8.65
N SER A 52 -8.20 14.32 8.18
CA SER A 52 -8.92 15.16 7.20
C SER A 52 -9.54 16.42 7.80
N GLY A 53 -9.56 16.58 9.13
CA GLY A 53 -10.05 17.77 9.82
C GLY A 53 -11.34 17.59 10.64
N ALA A 54 -11.89 16.38 10.73
CA ALA A 54 -13.02 16.10 11.62
C ALA A 54 -12.59 15.97 13.08
N SER A 55 -13.47 16.34 14.00
CA SER A 55 -13.22 16.22 15.46
C SER A 55 -13.87 14.98 16.07
N VAL A 56 -14.99 14.53 15.50
CA VAL A 56 -15.73 13.34 15.95
C VAL A 56 -16.28 12.56 14.76
N LEU A 57 -16.59 11.29 15.00
CA LEU A 57 -16.85 10.28 13.98
C LEU A 57 -18.22 9.64 14.23
N GLN A 58 -19.15 9.77 13.29
CA GLN A 58 -20.46 9.14 13.32
C GLN A 58 -20.46 7.84 12.50
N VAL A 59 -21.18 6.83 13.00
CA VAL A 59 -21.22 5.49 12.41
C VAL A 59 -22.67 5.03 12.27
N CYS A 60 -22.99 4.40 11.13
CA CYS A 60 -24.30 3.81 10.86
C CYS A 60 -24.14 2.45 10.17
N SER A 61 -23.70 2.43 8.91
CA SER A 61 -23.64 1.19 8.10
C SER A 61 -22.75 0.10 8.69
N ALA A 62 -21.66 0.45 9.39
CA ALA A 62 -20.81 -0.55 10.04
C ALA A 62 -21.54 -1.26 11.20
N ILE A 63 -22.38 -0.54 11.95
CA ILE A 63 -23.25 -1.13 12.97
C ILE A 63 -24.34 -1.97 12.31
N GLN A 64 -24.94 -1.50 11.20
CA GLN A 64 -25.94 -2.28 10.47
C GLN A 64 -25.37 -3.60 9.91
N ASN A 65 -24.09 -3.62 9.55
CA ASN A 65 -23.38 -4.81 9.09
C ASN A 65 -22.95 -5.74 10.23
N GLN A 66 -22.98 -5.27 11.47
CA GLN A 66 -22.50 -5.99 12.65
C GLN A 66 -23.45 -5.69 13.82
N ASP A 67 -22.93 -5.13 14.91
CA ASP A 67 -23.66 -4.79 16.12
C ASP A 67 -22.86 -3.72 16.91
N PHE A 68 -23.34 -3.34 18.10
CA PHE A 68 -22.72 -2.26 18.87
C PHE A 68 -21.32 -2.58 19.43
N THR A 69 -20.90 -3.84 19.48
CA THR A 69 -19.61 -4.24 20.05
C THR A 69 -18.41 -3.77 19.22
N VAL A 70 -18.62 -3.36 17.97
CA VAL A 70 -17.57 -2.73 17.13
C VAL A 70 -16.92 -1.50 17.77
N ILE A 71 -17.58 -0.86 18.75
CA ILE A 71 -17.00 0.25 19.51
C ILE A 71 -15.74 -0.17 20.28
N GLU A 72 -15.64 -1.42 20.73
CA GLU A 72 -14.46 -1.93 21.44
C GLU A 72 -13.25 -2.00 20.50
N ASP A 73 -13.46 -2.49 19.28
CA ASP A 73 -12.45 -2.49 18.20
C ASP A 73 -12.03 -1.06 17.83
N TYR A 74 -12.97 -0.14 17.68
CA TYR A 74 -12.66 1.26 17.33
C TYR A 74 -11.80 1.93 18.41
N CYS A 75 -12.15 1.73 19.68
CA CYS A 75 -11.42 2.32 20.81
C CYS A 75 -10.01 1.74 20.95
N THR A 76 -9.88 0.41 20.88
CA THR A 76 -8.57 -0.26 21.04
C THR A 76 -7.67 -0.03 19.84
N GLY A 77 -8.21 -0.10 18.62
CA GLY A 77 -7.48 0.21 17.40
C GLY A 77 -6.97 1.65 17.36
N LEU A 78 -7.76 2.64 17.80
CA LEU A 78 -7.31 4.03 17.80
C LEU A 78 -6.21 4.27 18.85
N LYS A 79 -6.32 3.64 20.03
CA LYS A 79 -5.26 3.66 21.04
C LYS A 79 -3.97 3.06 20.49
N ALA A 80 -4.04 1.93 19.80
CA ALA A 80 -2.88 1.29 19.17
C ALA A 80 -2.24 2.21 18.12
N LEU A 81 -3.04 2.79 17.20
CA LEU A 81 -2.55 3.69 16.15
C LEU A 81 -1.86 4.94 16.73
N LEU A 82 -2.39 5.53 17.79
CA LEU A 82 -1.76 6.68 18.46
C LEU A 82 -0.50 6.25 19.23
N TYR A 83 -0.55 5.12 19.95
CA TYR A 83 0.59 4.61 20.70
C TYR A 83 1.78 4.26 19.81
N LEU A 84 1.54 3.56 18.69
CA LEU A 84 2.60 3.14 17.77
C LEU A 84 3.34 4.32 17.13
N LYS A 85 2.67 5.47 16.96
CA LYS A 85 3.33 6.70 16.54
C LYS A 85 4.40 7.19 17.51
N SER A 86 4.47 6.68 18.74
CA SER A 86 5.50 7.00 19.75
C SER A 86 6.69 6.04 19.81
N ILE A 87 6.65 4.96 19.02
CA ILE A 87 7.65 3.90 19.03
C ILE A 87 8.58 4.07 17.82
N GLU A 88 9.88 4.31 18.08
CA GLU A 88 10.85 4.59 17.03
C GLU A 88 11.19 3.36 16.19
N GLU A 89 11.26 2.20 16.84
CA GLU A 89 11.63 0.93 16.21
C GLU A 89 10.59 0.42 15.20
N LEU A 90 9.40 1.03 15.17
CA LEU A 90 8.26 0.64 14.32
C LEU A 90 7.87 1.74 13.32
N GLN A 91 8.74 2.72 13.05
CA GLN A 91 8.44 3.84 12.14
C GLN A 91 8.21 3.42 10.68
N ASP A 92 8.73 2.26 10.28
CA ASP A 92 8.55 1.67 8.95
C ASP A 92 7.22 0.93 8.79
N TRP A 93 6.42 0.81 9.85
CA TRP A 93 5.08 0.24 9.81
C TRP A 93 4.06 1.25 9.30
N ASP A 94 3.07 0.77 8.55
CA ASP A 94 1.89 1.55 8.23
C ASP A 94 0.79 1.28 9.26
N GLY A 95 0.74 2.14 10.27
CA GLY A 95 -0.18 1.98 11.40
C GLY A 95 0.12 0.71 12.18
N GLN A 96 -0.77 -0.28 12.13
CA GLN A 96 -0.60 -1.58 12.79
C GLN A 96 -0.02 -2.66 11.86
N SER A 97 0.25 -2.33 10.60
CA SER A 97 0.76 -3.26 9.60
C SER A 97 2.29 -3.21 9.55
N PRO A 98 3.00 -4.30 9.90
CA PRO A 98 4.45 -4.39 9.69
C PRO A 98 4.81 -4.19 8.22
N ALA A 99 6.02 -3.67 7.97
CA ALA A 99 6.57 -3.62 6.62
C ALA A 99 6.53 -5.02 5.98
N THR A 100 5.91 -5.12 4.80
CA THR A 100 5.75 -6.39 4.10
C THR A 100 7.12 -6.94 3.70
N VAL A 101 7.44 -8.13 4.21
CA VAL A 101 8.63 -8.89 3.85
C VAL A 101 8.34 -9.80 2.66
N SER A 102 9.33 -10.07 1.82
CA SER A 102 9.19 -11.02 0.71
C SER A 102 8.74 -12.38 1.25
N HIS A 103 7.55 -12.82 0.80
CA HIS A 103 6.91 -14.02 1.30
C HIS A 103 6.25 -14.84 0.19
N GLN A 104 6.11 -16.14 0.44
CA GLN A 104 5.23 -17.03 -0.34
C GLN A 104 4.25 -17.70 0.61
N LYS A 105 2.95 -17.52 0.34
CA LYS A 105 1.86 -18.04 1.20
C LYS A 105 2.00 -17.62 2.68
N GLY A 106 2.42 -16.36 2.91
CA GLY A 106 2.65 -15.81 4.25
C GLY A 106 3.92 -16.30 4.96
N LYS A 107 4.73 -17.17 4.33
CA LYS A 107 6.01 -17.63 4.87
C LYS A 107 7.16 -16.81 4.28
N PRO A 108 8.12 -16.33 5.09
CA PRO A 108 9.26 -15.58 4.58
C PRO A 108 10.05 -16.37 3.52
N VAL A 109 10.42 -15.69 2.44
CA VAL A 109 11.28 -16.26 1.40
C VAL A 109 12.70 -16.46 1.96
N PRO A 110 13.34 -17.63 1.77
CA PRO A 110 14.72 -17.85 2.19
C PRO A 110 15.68 -16.93 1.43
N ARG A 111 16.40 -16.06 2.15
CA ARG A 111 17.46 -15.20 1.58
C ARG A 111 18.74 -16.01 1.38
N ILE A 112 18.78 -16.81 0.30
CA ILE A 112 19.93 -17.64 -0.09
C ILE A 112 20.50 -17.05 -1.38
N ALA A 113 21.79 -16.74 -1.42
CA ALA A 113 22.44 -16.14 -2.59
C ALA A 113 22.27 -16.98 -3.87
N GLU A 114 22.19 -18.31 -3.74
CA GLU A 114 21.96 -19.23 -4.85
C GLU A 114 20.50 -19.22 -5.37
N LEU A 115 19.54 -18.63 -4.64
CA LEU A 115 18.14 -18.47 -5.06
C LEU A 115 17.86 -17.09 -5.65
N MET A 116 18.42 -16.04 -5.06
CA MET A 116 18.15 -14.66 -5.46
C MET A 116 18.54 -14.45 -6.93
N ASP A 117 17.69 -13.75 -7.69
CA ASP A 117 17.90 -13.38 -9.09
C ASP A 117 18.06 -14.56 -10.08
N LYS A 118 17.75 -15.80 -9.68
CA LYS A 118 17.80 -16.98 -10.55
C LYS A 118 16.56 -17.20 -11.40
N LYS A 119 15.52 -16.37 -11.26
CA LYS A 119 14.24 -16.48 -11.98
C LYS A 119 13.61 -17.87 -11.84
N LEU A 120 13.59 -18.39 -10.61
CA LEU A 120 12.99 -19.68 -10.29
C LEU A 120 11.60 -19.46 -9.70
N PRO A 121 10.51 -19.55 -10.49
CA PRO A 121 9.16 -19.46 -9.93
C PRO A 121 8.81 -20.71 -9.09
N SER A 122 7.72 -20.62 -8.33
CA SER A 122 7.33 -21.67 -7.37
C SER A 122 6.46 -22.78 -7.97
N PHE A 123 6.74 -23.20 -9.22
CA PHE A 123 6.04 -24.31 -9.90
C PHE A 123 6.96 -25.11 -10.82
N GLY A 124 6.50 -26.30 -11.25
CA GLY A 124 7.18 -27.12 -12.25
C GLY A 124 8.65 -27.49 -11.89
N PRO A 125 9.56 -27.57 -12.88
CA PRO A 125 10.96 -27.93 -12.64
C PRO A 125 11.70 -26.87 -11.82
N TYR A 126 11.27 -25.61 -11.89
CA TYR A 126 11.86 -24.51 -11.10
C TYR A 126 11.66 -24.73 -9.60
N LEU A 127 10.48 -25.23 -9.19
CA LEU A 127 10.22 -25.57 -7.79
C LEU A 127 11.13 -26.70 -7.29
N GLU A 128 11.43 -27.68 -8.12
CA GLU A 128 12.36 -28.76 -7.79
C GLU A 128 13.78 -28.22 -7.58
N GLN A 129 14.24 -27.33 -8.47
CA GLN A 129 15.52 -26.64 -8.33
C GLN A 129 15.58 -25.82 -7.04
N ARG A 130 14.53 -25.04 -6.72
CA ARG A 130 14.46 -24.29 -5.45
C ARG A 130 14.56 -25.21 -4.25
N LYS A 131 13.82 -26.33 -4.24
CA LYS A 131 13.87 -27.32 -3.15
C LYS A 131 15.26 -27.91 -2.99
N LYS A 132 15.94 -28.23 -4.10
CA LYS A 132 17.31 -28.73 -4.09
C LYS A 132 18.28 -27.73 -3.46
N ILE A 133 18.26 -26.47 -3.90
CA ILE A 133 19.11 -25.39 -3.36
C ILE A 133 18.84 -25.19 -1.86
N ILE A 134 17.57 -25.18 -1.44
CA ILE A 134 17.22 -25.05 -0.02
C ILE A 134 17.75 -26.24 0.79
N ALA A 135 17.61 -27.46 0.29
CA ALA A 135 18.10 -28.67 0.95
C ALA A 135 19.63 -28.65 1.12
N GLU A 136 20.36 -28.30 0.06
CA GLU A 136 21.83 -28.15 0.08
C GLU A 136 22.27 -27.08 1.08
N ASN A 137 21.60 -25.92 1.11
CA ASN A 137 21.87 -24.88 2.09
C ASN A 137 21.61 -25.34 3.53
N LYS A 138 20.57 -26.15 3.78
CA LYS A 138 20.30 -26.71 5.12
C LYS A 138 21.39 -27.69 5.56
N ILE A 139 21.92 -28.50 4.65
CA ILE A 139 23.07 -29.39 4.93
C ILE A 139 24.30 -28.55 5.27
N ARG A 140 24.61 -27.53 4.47
CA ARG A 140 25.73 -26.61 4.71
C ARG A 140 25.64 -25.92 6.07
N LEU A 141 24.46 -25.43 6.46
CA LEU A 141 24.25 -24.80 7.77
C LEU A 141 24.42 -25.78 8.93
N LYS A 142 24.07 -27.06 8.74
CA LYS A 142 24.28 -28.11 9.74
C LYS A 142 25.77 -28.35 9.99
N GLU A 143 26.59 -28.31 8.94
CA GLU A 143 28.05 -28.47 9.03
C GLU A 143 28.74 -27.26 9.67
N GLN A 144 28.24 -26.05 9.43
CA GLN A 144 28.80 -24.81 9.98
C GLN A 144 28.62 -24.65 11.50
N ASN A 145 27.84 -25.52 12.15
CA ASN A 145 27.65 -25.61 13.60
C ASN A 145 27.53 -24.24 14.30
N ALA A 146 26.74 -23.33 13.71
CA ALA A 146 26.61 -21.97 14.18
C ALA A 146 25.91 -21.94 15.54
N ALA A 147 26.62 -21.48 16.58
CA ALA A 147 26.05 -21.20 17.88
C ALA A 147 25.09 -20.01 17.78
N PHE A 148 23.79 -20.26 17.95
CA PHE A 148 22.79 -19.19 18.06
C PHE A 148 22.60 -18.82 19.53
N SER A 149 22.97 -17.61 19.91
CA SER A 149 22.57 -17.04 21.20
C SER A 149 21.15 -16.50 21.08
N PRO A 150 20.19 -16.99 21.90
CA PRO A 150 18.85 -16.43 21.93
C PRO A 150 18.90 -14.94 22.24
N LEU A 151 18.24 -14.13 21.41
CA LEU A 151 18.08 -12.71 21.69
C LEU A 151 17.22 -12.53 22.94
N LYS A 152 17.62 -11.61 23.82
CA LYS A 152 16.82 -11.24 25.00
C LYS A 152 15.71 -10.27 24.55
N ARG A 153 14.45 -10.62 24.75
CA ARG A 153 13.31 -9.79 24.37
C ARG A 153 13.21 -8.57 25.29
N ASN A 154 13.33 -7.38 24.71
CA ASN A 154 13.10 -6.12 25.39
C ASN A 154 11.78 -5.50 24.92
N CYS A 155 11.07 -4.81 25.81
CA CYS A 155 9.87 -4.07 25.45
C CYS A 155 10.29 -2.72 24.85
N PHE A 156 9.65 -2.32 23.74
CA PHE A 156 9.84 -0.96 23.20
C PHE A 156 9.11 0.05 24.08
N ILE A 157 9.77 1.18 24.29
CA ILE A 157 9.30 2.25 25.19
C ILE A 157 9.07 3.50 24.33
N PRO A 158 7.94 4.22 24.52
CA PRO A 158 7.69 5.50 23.87
C PRO A 158 8.88 6.46 24.00
N LYS A 159 9.42 6.92 22.86
CA LYS A 159 10.52 7.89 22.87
C LYS A 159 10.02 9.34 22.92
N TRP A 160 8.78 9.57 22.52
CA TRP A 160 8.10 10.88 22.59
C TRP A 160 6.67 10.72 23.11
N PRO A 161 5.99 11.82 23.51
CA PRO A 161 4.63 11.76 23.98
C PRO A 161 3.68 11.13 22.94
N VAL A 162 2.78 10.26 23.42
CA VAL A 162 1.74 9.67 22.58
C VAL A 162 0.79 10.78 22.10
N PRO A 163 0.57 10.95 20.78
CA PRO A 163 -0.32 11.97 20.27
C PRO A 163 -1.74 11.81 20.79
N THR A 164 -2.37 12.93 21.15
CA THR A 164 -3.80 12.98 21.45
C THR A 164 -4.61 13.11 20.16
N VAL A 165 -5.94 12.93 20.26
CA VAL A 165 -6.84 13.20 19.13
C VAL A 165 -6.67 14.63 18.60
N LYS A 166 -6.48 15.62 19.48
CA LYS A 166 -6.28 17.02 19.07
C LYS A 166 -5.03 17.22 18.22
N ASP A 167 -3.99 16.45 18.49
CA ASP A 167 -2.69 16.59 17.81
C ASP A 167 -2.71 16.03 16.38
N VAL A 168 -3.66 15.16 16.06
CA VAL A 168 -3.76 14.52 14.74
C VAL A 168 -4.79 15.16 13.82
N ILE A 169 -5.71 15.98 14.36
CA ILE A 169 -6.75 16.63 13.54
C ILE A 169 -6.13 17.50 12.45
N GLY A 170 -6.54 17.27 11.20
CA GLY A 170 -6.13 18.07 10.04
C GLY A 170 -4.70 17.83 9.55
N LYS A 171 -3.95 16.87 10.10
CA LYS A 171 -2.54 16.62 9.70
C LYS A 171 -2.36 16.21 8.24
N ALA A 172 -3.38 15.69 7.56
CA ALA A 172 -3.29 15.35 6.14
C ALA A 172 -3.53 16.55 5.21
N LEU A 173 -4.06 17.67 5.70
CA LEU A 173 -4.43 18.82 4.87
C LEU A 173 -3.22 19.46 4.17
N GLN A 174 -2.03 19.37 4.77
CA GLN A 174 -0.79 19.89 4.20
C GLN A 174 -0.38 19.20 2.88
N TYR A 175 -0.89 18.00 2.61
CA TYR A 175 -0.60 17.24 1.39
C TYR A 175 -1.65 17.46 0.29
N LEU A 176 -2.69 18.26 0.55
CA LEU A 176 -3.77 18.52 -0.38
C LEU A 176 -3.59 19.88 -1.06
N GLY A 177 -3.47 19.85 -2.37
CA GLY A 177 -3.28 21.03 -3.22
C GLY A 177 -4.08 20.95 -4.51
N THR A 178 -3.84 21.91 -5.40
CA THR A 178 -4.26 21.86 -6.78
C THR A 178 -3.35 20.92 -7.59
N PHE A 179 -3.78 20.51 -8.79
CA PHE A 179 -2.94 19.70 -9.67
C PHE A 179 -1.63 20.41 -10.06
N GLY A 180 -1.64 21.75 -10.15
CA GLY A 180 -0.44 22.54 -10.47
C GLY A 180 0.62 22.57 -9.37
N GLU A 181 0.28 22.17 -8.15
CA GLU A 181 1.23 22.02 -7.03
C GLU A 181 1.92 20.65 -7.04
N LEU A 182 1.48 19.71 -7.88
CA LEU A 182 2.07 18.40 -8.01
C LEU A 182 3.26 18.45 -8.98
N SER A 183 4.40 17.91 -8.56
CA SER A 183 5.59 17.79 -9.41
C SER A 183 5.32 16.86 -10.59
N ASN A 184 5.51 17.38 -11.80
CA ASN A 184 5.53 16.57 -13.02
C ASN A 184 6.95 16.09 -13.38
N VAL A 185 7.97 16.45 -12.58
CA VAL A 185 9.37 16.07 -12.76
C VAL A 185 9.72 14.83 -11.93
N GLU A 186 9.19 14.73 -10.70
CA GLU A 186 9.44 13.62 -9.79
C GLU A 186 8.60 12.38 -10.16
N GLN A 187 8.92 11.80 -11.31
CA GLN A 187 8.24 10.63 -11.86
C GLN A 187 8.70 9.35 -11.17
N VAL A 188 7.83 8.34 -11.20
CA VAL A 188 8.09 7.00 -10.66
C VAL A 188 7.98 5.93 -11.74
N VAL A 189 8.54 4.76 -11.48
CA VAL A 189 8.33 3.54 -12.27
C VAL A 189 7.97 2.39 -11.35
N ALA A 190 7.25 1.41 -11.88
CA ALA A 190 6.93 0.20 -11.13
C ALA A 190 8.17 -0.69 -10.99
N MET A 191 8.31 -1.35 -9.85
CA MET A 191 9.31 -2.37 -9.57
C MET A 191 8.60 -3.58 -8.97
N ILE A 192 8.87 -4.78 -9.51
CA ILE A 192 8.25 -6.03 -9.07
C ILE A 192 9.27 -6.84 -8.28
N ASP A 193 8.89 -7.29 -7.08
CA ASP A 193 9.62 -8.34 -6.35
C ASP A 193 9.25 -9.71 -6.94
N GLU A 194 10.18 -10.30 -7.70
CA GLU A 194 10.00 -11.60 -8.35
C GLU A 194 9.72 -12.73 -7.34
N GLU A 195 10.27 -12.63 -6.12
CA GLU A 195 10.12 -13.65 -5.09
C GLU A 195 8.74 -13.62 -4.41
N MET A 196 8.04 -12.48 -4.47
CA MET A 196 6.65 -12.34 -4.05
C MET A 196 5.64 -12.66 -5.15
N CYS A 197 6.08 -12.69 -6.41
CA CYS A 197 5.21 -12.90 -7.55
C CYS A 197 4.52 -14.28 -7.48
N ILE A 198 3.25 -14.33 -7.88
CA ILE A 198 2.48 -15.57 -8.05
C ILE A 198 2.12 -15.85 -9.51
N ASN A 199 2.81 -15.21 -10.44
CA ASN A 199 2.77 -15.53 -11.88
C ASN A 199 1.39 -15.36 -12.56
N CYS A 200 0.48 -14.55 -12.00
CA CYS A 200 -0.89 -14.42 -12.50
C CYS A 200 -1.05 -13.58 -13.79
N GLY A 201 -0.04 -12.80 -14.17
CA GLY A 201 -0.08 -11.94 -15.36
C GLY A 201 -1.04 -10.73 -15.30
N LYS A 202 -1.72 -10.46 -14.17
CA LYS A 202 -2.66 -9.32 -14.06
C LYS A 202 -2.01 -7.96 -14.31
N CYS A 203 -0.78 -7.77 -13.85
CA CYS A 203 0.00 -6.56 -14.14
C CYS A 203 0.24 -6.40 -15.64
N TYR A 204 0.66 -7.49 -16.31
CA TYR A 204 0.88 -7.54 -17.75
C TYR A 204 -0.40 -7.21 -18.53
N MET A 205 -1.51 -7.91 -18.25
CA MET A 205 -2.80 -7.67 -18.92
C MET A 205 -3.27 -6.22 -18.75
N THR A 206 -3.18 -5.67 -17.54
CA THR A 206 -3.61 -4.29 -17.28
C THR A 206 -2.72 -3.26 -17.96
N CYS A 207 -1.41 -3.51 -18.03
CA CYS A 207 -0.52 -2.62 -18.75
C CYS A 207 -0.72 -2.70 -20.28
N ASN A 208 -1.12 -3.85 -20.81
CA ASN A 208 -1.39 -4.00 -22.23
C ASN A 208 -2.69 -3.32 -22.65
N ASP A 209 -3.80 -3.63 -21.97
CA ASP A 209 -5.12 -3.26 -22.47
C ASP A 209 -5.63 -1.95 -21.84
N SER A 210 -4.95 -1.47 -20.79
CA SER A 210 -5.30 -0.22 -20.07
C SER A 210 -4.10 0.69 -19.81
N GLY A 211 -2.94 0.40 -20.41
CA GLY A 211 -1.69 1.11 -20.12
C GLY A 211 -0.81 1.35 -21.35
N TYR A 212 0.47 1.00 -21.21
CA TYR A 212 1.54 1.39 -22.14
C TYR A 212 2.36 0.21 -22.68
N GLN A 213 1.84 -1.03 -22.53
CA GLN A 213 2.50 -2.26 -23.00
C GLN A 213 3.94 -2.39 -22.48
N ALA A 214 4.19 -1.89 -21.26
CA ALA A 214 5.53 -1.70 -20.70
C ALA A 214 6.03 -2.88 -19.86
N ILE A 215 5.30 -3.99 -19.84
CA ILE A 215 5.63 -5.18 -19.04
C ILE A 215 5.86 -6.35 -20.00
N ARG A 216 7.01 -7.01 -19.88
CA ARG A 216 7.26 -8.29 -20.54
C ARG A 216 6.81 -9.41 -19.61
N PHE A 217 6.17 -10.43 -20.16
CA PHE A 217 5.74 -11.59 -19.39
C PHE A 217 6.38 -12.82 -20.01
N ASP A 218 7.27 -13.46 -19.27
CA ASP A 218 8.06 -14.58 -19.77
C ASP A 218 7.18 -15.82 -20.00
N PRO A 219 7.24 -16.48 -21.18
CA PRO A 219 6.34 -17.58 -21.51
C PRO A 219 6.61 -18.87 -20.74
N GLU A 220 7.80 -19.05 -20.17
CA GLU A 220 8.20 -20.28 -19.48
C GLU A 220 8.10 -20.15 -17.96
N THR A 221 8.66 -19.07 -17.42
CA THR A 221 8.69 -18.77 -15.98
C THR A 221 7.44 -18.02 -15.52
N HIS A 222 6.69 -17.42 -16.45
CA HIS A 222 5.55 -16.54 -16.15
C HIS A 222 5.93 -15.41 -15.17
N LEU A 223 7.18 -14.96 -15.19
CA LEU A 223 7.64 -13.82 -14.40
C LEU A 223 7.48 -12.53 -15.21
N PRO A 224 6.84 -11.49 -14.65
CA PRO A 224 6.73 -10.19 -15.27
C PRO A 224 7.99 -9.35 -15.04
N THR A 225 8.46 -8.64 -16.06
CA THR A 225 9.57 -7.66 -15.98
C THR A 225 9.13 -6.31 -16.51
N ILE A 226 9.33 -5.26 -15.72
CA ILE A 226 9.06 -3.88 -16.13
C ILE A 226 10.15 -3.39 -17.09
N THR A 227 9.75 -2.77 -18.20
CA THR A 227 10.66 -2.15 -19.16
C THR A 227 10.78 -0.64 -18.91
N ASP A 228 11.80 0.00 -19.50
CA ASP A 228 12.02 1.46 -19.36
C ASP A 228 10.89 2.32 -19.95
N THR A 229 10.03 1.72 -20.78
CA THR A 229 8.85 2.39 -21.35
C THR A 229 7.71 2.61 -20.34
N CYS A 230 7.90 2.21 -19.08
CA CYS A 230 6.99 2.44 -17.96
C CYS A 230 6.81 3.94 -17.68
N THR A 231 5.56 4.37 -17.54
CA THR A 231 5.18 5.76 -17.29
C THR A 231 4.79 6.03 -15.83
N GLY A 232 4.86 5.03 -14.95
CA GLY A 232 4.50 5.21 -13.55
C GLY A 232 3.01 5.38 -13.27
N CYS A 233 2.09 4.96 -14.16
CA CYS A 233 0.64 5.15 -13.96
C CYS A 233 0.02 4.37 -12.79
N THR A 234 0.78 3.49 -12.13
CA THR A 234 0.39 2.72 -10.93
C THR A 234 -0.71 1.67 -11.12
N LEU A 235 -1.35 1.56 -12.29
CA LEU A 235 -2.42 0.56 -12.53
C LEU A 235 -2.01 -0.88 -12.23
N CYS A 236 -0.78 -1.27 -12.59
CA CYS A 236 -0.28 -2.62 -12.34
C CYS A 236 -0.18 -2.96 -10.85
N LEU A 237 0.23 -2.00 -10.01
CA LEU A 237 0.25 -2.14 -8.56
C LEU A 237 -1.18 -2.28 -8.03
N SER A 238 -2.11 -1.45 -8.49
CA SER A 238 -3.50 -1.43 -8.02
C SER A 238 -4.28 -2.72 -8.28
N VAL A 239 -3.86 -3.54 -9.26
CA VAL A 239 -4.51 -4.83 -9.59
C VAL A 239 -3.74 -6.05 -9.10
N CYS A 240 -2.54 -5.85 -8.53
CA CYS A 240 -1.70 -6.95 -8.08
C CYS A 240 -2.36 -7.63 -6.86
N PRO A 241 -2.55 -8.96 -6.88
CA PRO A 241 -3.22 -9.65 -5.78
C PRO A 241 -2.34 -9.82 -4.53
N ILE A 242 -1.04 -9.52 -4.63
CA ILE A 242 -0.08 -9.65 -3.53
C ILE A 242 0.32 -8.25 -3.09
N VAL A 243 -0.06 -7.89 -1.86
CA VAL A 243 0.28 -6.61 -1.23
C VAL A 243 1.80 -6.41 -1.30
N ASP A 244 2.22 -5.22 -1.71
CA ASP A 244 3.63 -4.81 -1.85
C ASP A 244 4.54 -5.64 -2.76
N CYS A 245 4.00 -6.61 -3.53
CA CYS A 245 4.78 -7.29 -4.57
C CYS A 245 5.24 -6.31 -5.67
N ILE A 246 4.44 -5.27 -5.94
CA ILE A 246 4.81 -4.18 -6.83
C ILE A 246 4.92 -2.90 -6.00
N LYS A 247 6.04 -2.18 -6.15
CA LYS A 247 6.28 -0.88 -5.51
C LYS A 247 6.56 0.18 -6.57
N MET A 248 6.25 1.44 -6.25
CA MET A 248 6.64 2.57 -7.07
C MET A 248 7.97 3.12 -6.54
N VAL A 249 8.96 3.23 -7.41
CA VAL A 249 10.29 3.77 -7.09
C VAL A 249 10.58 4.96 -7.97
N SER A 250 11.39 5.91 -7.49
CA SER A 250 11.77 7.09 -8.26
C SER A 250 12.41 6.69 -9.59
N ARG A 251 11.98 7.32 -10.69
CA ARG A 251 12.56 7.09 -12.01
C ARG A 251 14.00 7.63 -12.03
N THR A 252 14.95 6.80 -12.45
CA THR A 252 16.36 7.17 -12.54
C THR A 252 16.74 7.82 -13.87
N THR A 253 15.88 7.67 -14.88
CA THR A 253 16.04 8.24 -16.22
C THR A 253 15.10 9.44 -16.42
N PRO A 254 15.47 10.44 -17.24
CA PRO A 254 14.55 11.52 -17.60
C PRO A 254 13.22 10.97 -18.14
N TYR A 255 12.11 11.63 -17.80
CA TYR A 255 10.79 11.27 -18.32
C TYR A 255 10.45 12.11 -19.53
N GLU A 256 10.17 11.44 -20.65
CA GLU A 256 9.68 12.07 -21.87
C GLU A 256 8.26 11.57 -22.17
N PRO A 257 7.24 12.45 -22.11
CA PRO A 257 5.87 12.07 -22.42
C PRO A 257 5.74 11.60 -23.86
N LYS A 258 5.15 10.41 -24.07
CA LYS A 258 4.87 9.86 -25.40
C LYS A 258 3.79 10.70 -26.10
N ARG A 259 4.19 11.54 -27.06
CA ARG A 259 3.27 12.41 -27.83
C ARG A 259 2.59 11.71 -29.01
N GLY A 260 3.07 10.54 -29.42
CA GLY A 260 2.57 9.78 -30.58
C GLY A 260 3.02 10.36 -31.92
N VAL A 261 2.91 11.68 -32.08
CA VAL A 261 3.41 12.46 -33.22
C VAL A 261 4.39 13.53 -32.76
N PRO A 262 5.33 13.98 -33.62
CA PRO A 262 6.19 15.12 -33.31
C PRO A 262 5.35 16.37 -33.02
N LEU A 263 5.79 17.19 -32.06
CA LEU A 263 5.17 18.49 -31.83
C LEU A 263 5.51 19.42 -32.99
N SER A 264 4.51 20.13 -33.52
CA SER A 264 4.68 21.11 -34.61
C SER A 264 5.44 22.37 -34.20
N VAL A 265 5.56 22.59 -32.89
CA VAL A 265 6.29 23.68 -32.27
C VAL A 265 7.08 23.06 -31.12
N ASP A 266 8.39 23.28 -31.09
CA ASP A 266 9.17 22.94 -29.91
C ASP A 266 8.63 23.77 -28.75
N PRO A 267 8.10 23.14 -27.68
CA PRO A 267 7.59 23.88 -26.55
C PRO A 267 8.76 24.64 -25.93
N VAL A 268 8.70 25.97 -26.00
CA VAL A 268 9.62 26.84 -25.27
C VAL A 268 9.32 26.62 -23.78
N CYS A 269 10.22 25.91 -23.11
CA CYS A 269 10.19 25.71 -21.65
C CYS A 269 10.38 27.03 -20.91
#